data_AF-A0A839UJP2-F1
#
_entry.id   AF-A0A839UJP2-F1
#
_cell.length_a   1.000
_cell.length_b   1.000
_cell.length_c   1.000
_cell.angle_alpha   90.00
_cell.angle_beta   90.00
_cell.angle_gamma   90.00
#
_symmetry.space_group_name_H-M   'P 1'
#
loop_
_entity.id
_entity.type
_entity.pdbx_description
1 polymer ?
#
loop_
_entity_poly.entity_id
_entity_poly.type
_entity_poly.pdbx_seq_one_letter_code
_entity_poly.pdbx_strand_id
1 'polypeptide(L)'
;MLSVYTQSQRRSAHGHPLPAQAASKQAIAPTLCLLFLLNVYAPALNAAELAPEFEADRLLLATEQALSANAYTPAQGYLNEITKLGVKPPNEYYYFLGRVLANQSQYDDAVKNFTRYVNNAGKKARFYHESLTAITELEQHQHASAPTNHQSQRLQWGGVIDGQTDEQYTQRLLKLYKTQQDITALSRHINSLLKFYALPNSANSTIEPSGYYQLNVRGSRIATVLLQDPDANTEQRAAKITGYQFSVYGINPYMKATCGKSLEVGQACWFNKPESSEPWLVLQANLVGATELEKALSVLIKTIQRNS
;
A
#
# COMPACT_ATOMS: atom_id res chain seq x y z
N MET A 1 -22.66 -46.31 -17.28
CA MET A 1 -23.00 -45.64 -18.55
C MET A 1 -21.72 -44.93 -19.00
N LEU A 2 -20.94 -45.51 -19.93
CA LEU A 2 -20.96 -45.25 -21.39
C LEU A 2 -20.81 -43.74 -21.70
N SER A 3 -19.91 -43.24 -22.54
CA SER A 3 -19.18 -43.90 -23.62
C SER A 3 -17.96 -43.06 -24.06
N VAL A 4 -17.06 -43.75 -24.75
CA VAL A 4 -15.81 -43.31 -25.38
C VAL A 4 -16.05 -42.78 -26.81
N TYR A 5 -15.11 -41.93 -27.21
CA TYR A 5 -14.71 -41.37 -28.52
C TYR A 5 -15.10 -42.03 -29.86
N THR A 6 -15.34 -41.14 -30.85
CA THR A 6 -15.06 -41.15 -32.33
C THR A 6 -15.68 -42.27 -33.20
N GLN A 7 -16.18 -42.04 -34.43
CA GLN A 7 -15.42 -41.67 -35.64
C GLN A 7 -16.37 -41.59 -36.87
N SER A 8 -15.94 -40.87 -37.92
CA SER A 8 -15.94 -41.32 -39.34
C SER A 8 -17.20 -41.24 -40.24
N GLN A 9 -17.10 -40.29 -41.20
CA GLN A 9 -17.20 -40.44 -42.68
C GLN A 9 -18.54 -40.46 -43.46
N ARG A 10 -18.40 -39.85 -44.66
CA ARG A 10 -19.09 -40.02 -45.97
C ARG A 10 -20.44 -39.29 -46.11
N ARG A 11 -20.81 -38.67 -47.24
CA ARG A 11 -20.43 -38.90 -48.66
C ARG A 11 -20.85 -37.70 -49.54
N SER A 12 -20.09 -37.46 -50.60
CA SER A 12 -20.34 -36.55 -51.72
C SER A 12 -21.50 -36.96 -52.65
N ALA A 13 -22.09 -35.98 -53.36
CA ALA A 13 -22.50 -36.02 -54.78
C ALA A 13 -23.05 -34.62 -55.18
N HIS A 14 -22.35 -33.84 -56.00
CA HIS A 14 -22.44 -33.74 -57.48
C HIS A 14 -23.69 -33.02 -58.03
N GLY A 15 -23.46 -31.93 -58.76
CA GLY A 15 -24.44 -31.33 -59.68
C GLY A 15 -24.19 -29.85 -60.05
N HIS A 16 -23.28 -29.59 -61.00
CA HIS A 16 -23.34 -28.44 -61.92
C HIS A 16 -23.97 -28.94 -63.25
N PRO A 17 -24.49 -28.12 -64.21
CA PRO A 17 -24.08 -26.75 -64.54
C PRO A 17 -25.19 -25.75 -64.99
N LEU A 18 -24.71 -24.57 -65.39
CA LEU A 18 -25.30 -23.35 -65.99
C LEU A 18 -26.44 -23.52 -67.03
N PRO A 19 -27.14 -22.40 -67.37
CA PRO A 19 -26.77 -21.72 -68.62
C PRO A 19 -26.60 -20.19 -68.50
N ALA A 20 -26.03 -19.64 -69.57
CA ALA A 20 -25.55 -18.29 -69.79
C ALA A 20 -26.59 -17.34 -70.44
N GLN A 21 -26.13 -16.11 -70.70
CA GLN A 21 -26.70 -15.01 -71.54
C GLN A 21 -27.62 -14.05 -70.77
N ALA A 22 -27.61 -12.72 -70.94
CA ALA A 22 -27.08 -11.88 -72.03
C ALA A 22 -26.75 -10.47 -71.52
N ALA A 23 -25.84 -9.80 -72.24
CA ALA A 23 -25.57 -8.38 -72.15
C ALA A 23 -26.71 -7.55 -72.76
N SER A 24 -26.96 -6.35 -72.22
CA SER A 24 -27.63 -5.27 -72.94
C SER A 24 -27.07 -3.90 -72.56
N LYS A 25 -27.17 -2.98 -73.51
CA LYS A 25 -26.32 -1.81 -73.72
C LYS A 25 -26.82 -0.56 -72.97
N GLN A 26 -25.82 0.26 -72.61
CA GLN A 26 -25.77 1.72 -72.53
C GLN A 26 -27.01 2.53 -72.96
N ALA A 27 -27.36 3.54 -72.14
CA ALA A 27 -27.86 4.82 -72.62
C ALA A 27 -27.29 5.96 -71.77
N ILE A 28 -26.67 6.91 -72.47
CA ILE A 28 -26.09 8.17 -72.01
C ILE A 28 -27.17 9.24 -72.16
N ALA A 29 -27.36 10.13 -71.17
CA ALA A 29 -27.44 11.58 -71.41
C ALA A 29 -27.67 12.39 -70.12
N PRO A 30 -27.23 13.67 -70.09
CA PRO A 30 -26.90 14.42 -68.89
C PRO A 30 -27.90 15.55 -68.61
N THR A 31 -28.02 15.98 -67.36
CA THR A 31 -28.54 17.32 -67.07
C THR A 31 -27.86 17.89 -65.83
N LEU A 32 -26.93 18.79 -66.14
CA LEU A 32 -26.17 19.67 -65.27
C LEU A 32 -27.04 20.90 -64.97
N CYS A 33 -27.26 21.25 -63.71
CA CYS A 33 -27.03 22.61 -63.16
C CYS A 33 -27.82 22.89 -61.88
N LEU A 34 -27.08 23.49 -60.94
CA LEU A 34 -27.51 24.38 -59.87
C LEU A 34 -28.51 23.81 -58.85
N LEU A 35 -27.98 23.40 -57.70
CA LEU A 35 -28.51 23.87 -56.42
C LEU A 35 -27.37 23.94 -55.40
N PHE A 36 -26.91 25.19 -55.22
CA PHE A 36 -26.39 25.77 -53.99
C PHE A 36 -25.47 24.91 -53.11
N LEU A 37 -24.18 25.25 -53.20
CA LEU A 37 -23.20 25.06 -52.14
C LEU A 37 -23.71 25.71 -50.83
N LEU A 38 -24.49 24.97 -50.04
CA LEU A 38 -24.59 25.21 -48.60
C LEU A 38 -23.27 24.72 -48.00
N ASN A 39 -22.26 25.56 -48.13
CA ASN A 39 -21.03 25.49 -47.37
C ASN A 39 -21.44 25.81 -45.92
N VAL A 40 -21.93 24.79 -45.21
CA VAL A 40 -22.19 24.86 -43.79
C VAL A 40 -20.83 25.12 -43.15
N TYR A 41 -20.59 26.39 -42.83
CA TYR A 41 -19.55 26.82 -41.90
C TYR A 41 -19.92 26.20 -40.55
N ALA A 42 -19.57 24.93 -40.37
CA ALA A 42 -19.49 24.36 -39.04
C ALA A 42 -18.39 25.17 -38.35
N PRO A 43 -18.68 25.96 -37.30
CA PRO A 43 -17.60 26.44 -36.47
C PRO A 43 -16.87 25.18 -36.02
N ALA A 44 -15.57 25.09 -36.32
CA ALA A 44 -14.72 24.13 -35.68
C ALA A 44 -14.91 24.38 -34.19
N LEU A 45 -15.68 23.52 -33.53
CA LEU A 45 -15.66 23.38 -32.09
C LEU A 45 -14.21 23.04 -31.81
N ASN A 46 -13.43 24.06 -31.44
CA ASN A 46 -12.12 23.87 -30.87
C ASN A 46 -12.37 22.93 -29.69
N ALA A 47 -12.04 21.66 -29.86
CA ALA A 47 -11.91 20.76 -28.74
C ALA A 47 -10.86 21.44 -27.86
N ALA A 48 -11.29 21.94 -26.70
CA ALA A 48 -10.39 22.54 -25.76
C ALA A 48 -9.47 21.41 -25.28
N GLU A 49 -8.33 21.29 -25.93
CA GLU A 49 -7.25 20.43 -25.51
C GLU A 49 -6.78 20.99 -24.17
N LEU A 50 -7.00 20.22 -23.09
CA LEU A 50 -6.59 20.64 -21.75
C LEU A 50 -5.09 21.02 -21.80
N ALA A 51 -4.70 22.01 -21.00
CA ALA A 51 -3.28 22.29 -20.83
C ALA A 51 -2.56 20.99 -20.41
N PRO A 52 -1.32 20.75 -20.87
CA PRO A 52 -0.61 19.49 -20.62
C PRO A 52 -0.55 19.09 -19.13
N GLU A 53 -0.48 20.06 -18.22
CA GLU A 53 -0.51 19.82 -16.77
C GLU A 53 -1.87 19.27 -16.30
N PHE A 54 -2.97 19.82 -16.80
CA PHE A 54 -4.32 19.36 -16.45
C PHE A 54 -4.65 18.02 -17.08
N GLU A 55 -4.13 17.73 -18.27
CA GLU A 55 -4.27 16.39 -18.86
C GLU A 55 -3.46 15.36 -18.07
N ALA A 56 -2.28 15.72 -17.54
CA ALA A 56 -1.52 14.85 -16.64
C ALA A 56 -2.32 14.51 -15.36
N ASP A 57 -2.97 15.50 -14.75
CA ASP A 57 -3.83 15.30 -13.57
C ASP A 57 -5.01 14.38 -13.89
N ARG A 58 -5.69 14.62 -15.02
CA ARG A 58 -6.81 13.79 -15.48
C ARG A 58 -6.38 12.34 -15.73
N LEU A 59 -5.24 12.13 -16.38
CA LEU A 59 -4.69 10.79 -16.65
C LEU A 59 -4.27 10.08 -15.36
N LEU A 60 -3.81 10.79 -14.33
CA LEU A 60 -3.55 10.19 -13.01
C LEU A 60 -4.83 9.72 -12.34
N LEU A 61 -5.92 10.47 -12.43
CA LEU A 61 -7.23 10.03 -11.91
C LEU A 61 -7.72 8.76 -12.63
N ALA A 62 -7.56 8.69 -13.96
CA ALA A 62 -7.87 7.50 -14.74
C ALA A 62 -6.97 6.30 -14.34
N THR A 63 -5.70 6.58 -14.04
CA THR A 63 -4.74 5.59 -13.52
C THR A 63 -5.19 5.04 -12.16
N GLU A 64 -5.55 5.90 -11.22
CA GLU A 64 -6.05 5.52 -9.90
C GLU A 64 -7.30 4.63 -10.02
N GLN A 65 -8.25 5.04 -10.88
CA GLN A 65 -9.45 4.27 -11.15
C GLN A 65 -9.12 2.88 -11.72
N ALA A 66 -8.24 2.80 -12.72
CA ALA A 66 -7.81 1.52 -13.30
C ALA A 66 -7.12 0.63 -12.26
N LEU A 67 -6.23 1.18 -11.43
CA LEU A 67 -5.55 0.46 -10.36
C LEU A 67 -6.51 -0.03 -9.26
N SER A 68 -7.55 0.73 -8.96
CA SER A 68 -8.62 0.33 -8.03
C SER A 68 -9.44 -0.84 -8.58
N ALA A 69 -9.55 -0.95 -9.90
CA ALA A 69 -10.20 -2.05 -10.61
C ALA A 69 -9.25 -3.22 -10.92
N ASN A 70 -8.02 -3.21 -10.41
CA ASN A 70 -6.96 -4.17 -10.75
C ASN A 70 -6.63 -4.25 -12.27
N ALA A 71 -6.94 -3.21 -13.02
CA ALA A 71 -6.67 -3.11 -14.45
C ALA A 71 -5.27 -2.49 -14.68
N TYR A 72 -4.23 -3.31 -14.47
CA TYR A 72 -2.83 -2.85 -14.53
C TYR A 72 -2.37 -2.43 -15.93
N THR A 73 -2.87 -3.07 -16.99
CA THR A 73 -2.52 -2.71 -18.38
C THR A 73 -3.06 -1.34 -18.79
N PRO A 74 -4.35 -1.02 -18.58
CA PRO A 74 -4.84 0.36 -18.79
C PRO A 74 -4.12 1.40 -17.92
N ALA A 75 -3.86 1.08 -16.65
CA ALA A 75 -3.11 1.97 -15.74
C ALA A 75 -1.72 2.33 -16.29
N GLN A 76 -0.98 1.34 -16.80
CA GLN A 76 0.30 1.58 -17.46
C GLN A 76 0.16 2.44 -18.71
N GLY A 77 -0.91 2.22 -19.49
CA GLY A 77 -1.23 3.04 -20.66
C GLY A 77 -1.35 4.52 -20.30
N TYR A 78 -2.14 4.85 -19.29
CA TYR A 78 -2.31 6.25 -18.84
C TYR A 78 -1.01 6.86 -18.32
N LEU A 79 -0.21 6.11 -17.54
CA LEU A 79 1.10 6.56 -17.07
C LEU A 79 2.08 6.85 -18.22
N ASN A 80 2.01 6.06 -19.31
CA ASN A 80 2.82 6.30 -20.50
C ASN A 80 2.37 7.53 -21.30
N GLU A 81 1.07 7.86 -21.29
CA GLU A 81 0.61 9.10 -21.91
C GLU A 81 1.10 10.33 -21.14
N ILE A 82 1.13 10.28 -19.80
CA ILE A 82 1.63 11.39 -18.96
C ILE A 82 3.08 11.75 -19.32
N THR A 83 3.94 10.77 -19.60
CA THR A 83 5.36 11.05 -19.94
C THR A 83 5.53 11.70 -21.30
N LYS A 84 4.56 11.56 -22.21
CA LYS A 84 4.58 12.18 -23.54
C LYS A 84 4.18 13.64 -23.53
N LEU A 85 3.51 14.10 -22.47
CA LEU A 85 3.05 15.48 -22.33
C LEU A 85 4.19 16.49 -22.13
N GLY A 86 5.42 16.03 -21.83
CA GLY A 86 6.59 16.88 -21.68
C GLY A 86 6.58 17.79 -20.44
N VAL A 87 5.61 17.57 -19.53
CA VAL A 87 5.50 18.29 -18.26
C VAL A 87 6.07 17.49 -17.10
N LYS A 88 6.37 18.17 -15.99
CA LYS A 88 6.75 17.49 -14.74
C LYS A 88 5.53 16.72 -14.21
N PRO A 89 5.61 15.39 -14.02
CA PRO A 89 4.48 14.62 -13.52
C PRO A 89 4.17 14.99 -12.06
N PRO A 90 2.89 14.96 -11.65
CA PRO A 90 2.50 15.07 -10.25
C PRO A 90 3.13 13.96 -9.41
N ASN A 91 3.29 14.17 -8.10
CA ASN A 91 4.06 13.24 -7.27
C ASN A 91 3.45 11.84 -7.26
N GLU A 92 2.11 11.74 -7.21
CA GLU A 92 1.29 10.53 -7.21
C GLU A 92 1.62 9.59 -8.38
N TYR A 93 2.13 10.13 -9.50
CA TYR A 93 2.66 9.35 -10.62
C TYR A 93 3.62 8.25 -10.15
N TYR A 94 4.55 8.58 -9.25
CA TYR A 94 5.56 7.64 -8.79
C TYR A 94 4.97 6.55 -7.90
N TYR A 95 3.93 6.86 -7.13
CA TYR A 95 3.22 5.84 -6.35
C TYR A 95 2.49 4.85 -7.27
N PHE A 96 1.72 5.35 -8.24
CA PHE A 96 0.96 4.50 -9.16
C PHE A 96 1.87 3.68 -10.08
N LEU A 97 2.97 4.27 -10.57
CA LEU A 97 3.97 3.53 -11.34
C LEU A 97 4.60 2.41 -10.51
N GLY A 98 4.93 2.69 -9.24
CA GLY A 98 5.43 1.65 -8.31
C GLY A 98 4.48 0.46 -8.20
N ARG A 99 3.16 0.72 -8.10
CA ARG A 99 2.14 -0.34 -8.06
C ARG A 99 2.04 -1.16 -9.35
N VAL A 100 2.12 -0.52 -10.52
CA VAL A 100 2.12 -1.21 -11.81
C VAL A 100 3.35 -2.12 -11.93
N LEU A 101 4.53 -1.60 -11.61
CA LEU A 101 5.80 -2.35 -11.67
C LEU A 101 5.82 -3.54 -10.70
N ALA A 102 5.28 -3.35 -9.50
CA ALA A 102 5.14 -4.43 -8.51
C ALA A 102 4.29 -5.59 -9.05
N ASN A 103 3.17 -5.29 -9.71
CA ASN A 103 2.33 -6.31 -10.35
C ASN A 103 3.06 -7.05 -11.48
N GLN A 104 4.00 -6.38 -12.15
CA GLN A 104 4.83 -6.94 -13.21
C GLN A 104 6.07 -7.67 -12.69
N SER A 105 6.17 -7.89 -11.38
CA SER A 105 7.34 -8.48 -10.71
C SER A 105 8.65 -7.69 -10.89
N GLN A 106 8.57 -6.41 -11.28
CA GLN A 106 9.73 -5.52 -11.41
C GLN A 106 10.00 -4.81 -10.07
N TYR A 107 10.38 -5.60 -9.06
CA TYR A 107 10.42 -5.14 -7.67
C TYR A 107 11.44 -4.03 -7.41
N ASP A 108 12.64 -4.08 -8.01
CA ASP A 108 13.65 -3.03 -7.85
C ASP A 108 13.13 -1.67 -8.32
N ASP A 109 12.48 -1.65 -9.48
CA ASP A 109 11.97 -0.41 -10.05
C ASP A 109 10.70 0.06 -9.33
N ALA A 110 9.90 -0.86 -8.81
CA ALA A 110 8.79 -0.54 -7.93
C ALA A 110 9.28 0.16 -6.64
N VAL A 111 10.28 -0.40 -5.96
CA VAL A 111 10.89 0.17 -4.75
C VAL A 111 11.47 1.56 -5.02
N LYS A 112 12.20 1.74 -6.14
CA LYS A 112 12.72 3.06 -6.53
C LYS A 112 11.60 4.10 -6.69
N ASN A 113 10.49 3.71 -7.29
CA ASN A 113 9.36 4.60 -7.53
C ASN A 113 8.60 4.96 -6.24
N PHE A 114 8.34 4.00 -5.35
CA PHE A 114 7.79 4.29 -4.03
C PHE A 114 8.71 5.19 -3.21
N THR A 115 10.02 4.96 -3.26
CA THR A 115 11.01 5.80 -2.57
C THR A 115 10.98 7.23 -3.10
N ARG A 116 10.89 7.39 -4.43
CA ARG A 116 10.78 8.70 -5.07
C ARG A 116 9.50 9.43 -4.68
N TYR A 117 8.37 8.73 -4.61
CA TYR A 117 7.11 9.30 -4.13
C TYR A 117 7.27 9.87 -2.72
N VAL A 118 7.75 9.05 -1.77
CA VAL A 118 7.92 9.44 -0.37
C VAL A 118 8.84 10.66 -0.22
N ASN A 119 9.96 10.68 -0.96
CA ASN A 119 10.92 11.78 -0.92
C ASN A 119 10.38 13.08 -1.50
N ASN A 120 9.55 13.01 -2.56
CA ASN A 120 9.05 14.18 -3.26
C ASN A 120 7.75 14.75 -2.65
N ALA A 121 6.85 13.87 -2.20
CA ALA A 121 5.54 14.24 -1.69
C ALA A 121 5.56 14.53 -0.17
N GLY A 122 6.50 13.91 0.55
CA GLY A 122 6.68 14.11 1.98
C GLY A 122 5.64 13.39 2.85
N LYS A 123 5.76 13.58 4.16
CA LYS A 123 5.07 12.77 5.19
C LYS A 123 3.55 12.96 5.27
N LYS A 124 3.02 14.04 4.68
CA LYS A 124 1.58 14.35 4.67
C LYS A 124 0.89 13.87 3.38
N ALA A 125 1.62 13.22 2.49
CA ALA A 125 1.09 12.79 1.20
C ALA A 125 0.16 11.58 1.37
N ARG A 126 -0.90 11.53 0.57
CA ARG A 126 -2.00 10.55 0.67
C ARG A 126 -1.53 9.10 0.70
N PHE A 127 -0.48 8.75 -0.06
CA PHE A 127 0.01 7.38 -0.20
C PHE A 127 1.34 7.14 0.53
N TYR A 128 1.70 7.99 1.50
CA TYR A 128 3.00 7.95 2.18
C TYR A 128 3.20 6.62 2.91
N HIS A 129 2.17 6.19 3.66
CA HIS A 129 2.23 4.95 4.43
C HIS A 129 2.23 3.71 3.51
N GLU A 130 1.37 3.69 2.51
CA GLU A 130 1.26 2.62 1.52
C GLU A 130 2.56 2.43 0.75
N SER A 131 3.24 3.53 0.42
CA SER A 131 4.54 3.47 -0.26
C SER A 131 5.63 2.86 0.62
N LEU A 132 5.70 3.23 1.91
CA LEU A 132 6.67 2.65 2.83
C LEU A 132 6.40 1.17 3.12
N THR A 133 5.13 0.80 3.24
CA THR A 133 4.71 -0.60 3.37
C THR A 133 5.10 -1.40 2.13
N ALA A 134 4.79 -0.90 0.94
CA ALA A 134 5.14 -1.55 -0.32
C ALA A 134 6.66 -1.72 -0.48
N ILE A 135 7.47 -0.72 -0.10
CA ILE A 135 8.93 -0.86 -0.09
C ILE A 135 9.36 -2.05 0.78
N THR A 136 8.83 -2.14 2.00
CA THR A 136 9.17 -3.20 2.94
C THR A 136 8.77 -4.59 2.43
N GLU A 137 7.55 -4.71 1.88
CA GLU A 137 7.03 -5.98 1.34
C GLU A 137 7.81 -6.47 0.13
N LEU A 138 8.13 -5.56 -0.80
CA LEU A 138 8.86 -5.91 -2.02
C LEU A 138 10.32 -6.27 -1.74
N GLU A 139 10.97 -5.61 -0.78
CA GLU A 139 12.31 -5.98 -0.33
C GLU A 139 12.35 -7.39 0.29
N GLN A 140 11.31 -7.79 1.04
CA GLN A 140 11.21 -9.14 1.61
C GLN A 140 11.10 -10.22 0.52
N HIS A 141 10.34 -9.96 -0.53
CA HIS A 141 10.21 -10.88 -1.68
C HIS A 141 11.54 -11.08 -2.42
N GLN A 142 12.40 -10.06 -2.48
CA GLN A 142 13.72 -10.18 -3.12
C GLN A 142 14.72 -10.99 -2.27
N HIS A 143 14.62 -10.94 -0.94
CA HIS A 143 15.50 -11.71 -0.05
C HIS A 143 15.21 -13.21 -0.03
N ALA A 144 14.02 -13.63 -0.47
CA ALA A 144 13.68 -15.05 -0.64
C ALA A 144 14.29 -15.68 -1.91
N SER A 145 14.88 -14.89 -2.83
CA SER A 145 15.24 -15.37 -4.18
C SER A 145 16.69 -15.17 -4.65
N ALA A 146 17.61 -14.52 -3.91
CA ALA A 146 19.04 -14.49 -4.30
C ALA A 146 20.00 -14.06 -3.16
N PRO A 147 21.29 -14.49 -3.20
CA PRO A 147 22.31 -14.08 -2.23
C PRO A 147 22.91 -12.70 -2.53
N THR A 148 23.02 -11.92 -1.46
CA THR A 148 23.85 -10.74 -1.15
C THR A 148 24.60 -10.03 -2.30
N ASN A 149 24.32 -8.74 -2.51
CA ASN A 149 25.22 -7.62 -2.26
C ASN A 149 24.60 -6.30 -2.78
N HIS A 150 24.04 -5.46 -1.90
CA HIS A 150 24.05 -4.00 -2.04
C HIS A 150 23.65 -3.36 -0.70
N GLN A 151 24.64 -2.72 -0.08
CA GLN A 151 24.49 -1.88 1.10
C GLN A 151 23.92 -0.51 0.70
N SER A 152 22.64 -0.32 0.92
CA SER A 152 22.04 1.00 1.17
C SER A 152 20.99 0.81 2.25
N GLN A 153 21.46 0.92 3.50
CA GLN A 153 20.71 1.09 4.76
C GLN A 153 19.25 0.62 4.74
N ARG A 154 19.10 -0.69 4.58
CA ARG A 154 17.95 -1.47 5.03
C ARG A 154 17.60 -1.02 6.45
N LEU A 155 16.47 -0.34 6.67
CA LEU A 155 15.88 -0.24 8.01
C LEU A 155 15.39 -1.65 8.36
N GLN A 156 16.32 -2.53 8.71
CA GLN A 156 16.02 -3.74 9.44
C GLN A 156 15.50 -3.28 10.81
N TRP A 157 14.19 -3.07 10.93
CA TRP A 157 13.48 -3.35 12.16
C TRP A 157 13.62 -4.85 12.37
N GLY A 158 14.82 -5.28 12.76
CA GLY A 158 15.26 -6.66 12.54
C GLY A 158 14.20 -7.57 13.13
N GLY A 159 13.48 -8.26 12.24
CA GLY A 159 12.42 -9.15 12.63
C GLY A 159 12.96 -10.16 13.60
N VAL A 160 12.09 -10.70 14.44
CA VAL A 160 12.43 -11.74 15.41
C VAL A 160 13.32 -12.77 14.72
N ILE A 161 14.61 -12.75 15.08
CA ILE A 161 15.53 -13.79 14.63
C ILE A 161 15.21 -14.98 15.51
N ASP A 162 14.57 -15.99 14.93
CA ASP A 162 14.23 -17.22 15.64
C ASP A 162 15.46 -17.78 16.36
N GLY A 163 15.29 -18.12 17.64
CA GLY A 163 16.36 -18.63 18.50
C GLY A 163 17.21 -17.58 19.22
N GLN A 164 16.97 -16.27 19.03
CA GLN A 164 17.71 -15.22 19.74
C GLN A 164 17.28 -15.11 21.21
N THR A 165 18.25 -15.10 22.14
CA THR A 165 17.96 -14.89 23.58
C THR A 165 17.52 -13.46 23.87
N ASP A 166 16.87 -13.24 25.01
CA ASP A 166 16.41 -11.91 25.44
C ASP A 166 17.60 -10.93 25.58
N GLU A 167 18.77 -11.42 26.01
CA GLU A 167 20.01 -10.64 26.09
C GLU A 167 20.54 -10.26 24.71
N GLN A 168 20.65 -11.21 23.79
CA GLN A 168 21.14 -10.95 22.43
C GLN A 168 20.23 -9.95 21.70
N TYR A 169 18.92 -10.11 21.88
CA TYR A 169 17.91 -9.20 21.36
C TYR A 169 18.12 -7.78 21.91
N THR A 170 18.26 -7.65 23.23
CA THR A 170 18.48 -6.36 23.89
C THR A 170 19.80 -5.71 23.44
N GLN A 171 20.89 -6.48 23.34
CA GLN A 171 22.19 -5.99 22.86
C GLN A 171 22.14 -5.43 21.43
N ARG A 172 21.35 -6.07 20.55
CA ARG A 172 21.09 -5.53 19.21
C ARG A 172 20.38 -4.19 19.28
N LEU A 173 19.36 -4.06 20.15
CA LEU A 173 18.63 -2.81 20.30
C LEU A 173 19.46 -1.69 20.94
N LEU A 174 20.32 -1.99 21.91
CA LEU A 174 21.28 -1.03 22.49
C LEU A 174 22.15 -0.39 21.39
N LYS A 175 22.68 -1.22 20.47
CA LYS A 175 23.46 -0.76 19.31
C LYS A 175 22.60 0.07 18.35
N LEU A 176 21.42 -0.43 17.98
CA LEU A 176 20.52 0.23 17.04
C LEU A 176 20.12 1.63 17.51
N TYR A 177 19.75 1.76 18.78
CA TYR A 177 19.29 3.03 19.38
C TYR A 177 20.39 3.86 20.03
N LYS A 178 21.65 3.42 19.93
CA LYS A 178 22.85 4.09 20.48
C LYS A 178 22.65 4.50 21.94
N THR A 179 22.24 3.55 22.77
CA THR A 179 22.01 3.73 24.21
C THR A 179 22.62 2.59 24.99
N GLN A 180 22.92 2.83 26.27
CA GLN A 180 23.47 1.83 27.21
C GLN A 180 22.41 1.29 28.18
N GLN A 181 21.18 1.83 28.12
CA GLN A 181 20.10 1.45 29.03
C GLN A 181 19.09 0.54 28.33
N ASP A 182 18.93 -0.69 28.84
CA ASP A 182 18.04 -1.72 28.28
C ASP A 182 16.60 -1.23 28.12
N ILE A 183 16.00 -0.72 29.20
CA ILE A 183 14.62 -0.19 29.22
C ILE A 183 14.46 0.92 28.18
N THR A 184 15.47 1.79 28.01
CA THR A 184 15.45 2.89 27.04
C THR A 184 15.51 2.36 25.60
N ALA A 185 16.35 1.36 25.30
CA ALA A 185 16.42 0.76 23.98
C ALA A 185 15.12 0.05 23.61
N LEU A 186 14.59 -0.77 24.52
CA LEU A 186 13.34 -1.51 24.35
C LEU A 186 12.15 -0.55 24.19
N SER A 187 12.04 0.47 25.03
CA SER A 187 10.96 1.47 24.93
C SER A 187 11.01 2.24 23.61
N ARG A 188 12.21 2.64 23.14
CA ARG A 188 12.37 3.27 21.82
C ARG A 188 11.94 2.35 20.69
N HIS A 189 12.30 1.06 20.79
CA HIS A 189 11.89 0.07 19.81
C HIS A 189 10.39 -0.11 19.74
N ILE A 190 9.75 -0.36 20.89
CA ILE A 190 8.30 -0.48 20.99
C ILE A 190 7.60 0.78 20.46
N ASN A 191 8.07 1.98 20.85
CA ASN A 191 7.47 3.22 20.36
C ASN A 191 7.59 3.41 18.85
N SER A 192 8.66 2.91 18.25
CA SER A 192 8.80 2.92 16.79
C SER A 192 7.81 1.97 16.12
N LEU A 193 7.64 0.75 16.67
CA LEU A 193 6.65 -0.21 16.19
C LEU A 193 5.23 0.33 16.35
N LEU A 194 4.90 0.90 17.51
CA LEU A 194 3.59 1.50 17.76
C LEU A 194 3.29 2.64 16.81
N LYS A 195 4.28 3.49 16.52
CA LYS A 195 4.11 4.58 15.55
C LYS A 195 3.81 4.09 14.13
N PHE A 196 4.32 2.91 13.76
CA PHE A 196 4.17 2.38 12.41
C PHE A 196 2.96 1.44 12.26
N TYR A 197 2.72 0.57 13.25
CA TYR A 197 1.72 -0.50 13.16
C TYR A 197 0.44 -0.22 13.94
N ALA A 198 0.44 0.65 14.96
CA ALA A 198 -0.75 0.83 15.79
C ALA A 198 -1.82 1.68 15.09
N LEU A 199 -3.08 1.38 15.38
CA LEU A 199 -4.25 2.08 14.88
C LEU A 199 -4.85 2.96 15.98
N PRO A 200 -4.63 4.28 15.95
CA PRO A 200 -5.28 5.21 16.87
C PRO A 200 -6.71 5.49 16.38
N ASN A 201 -7.72 5.30 17.24
CA ASN A 201 -9.16 5.56 16.98
C ASN A 201 -9.87 4.60 16.02
N SER A 202 -9.93 3.32 16.41
CA SER A 202 -10.39 2.26 15.53
C SER A 202 -11.89 1.94 15.56
N ALA A 203 -12.74 2.77 16.19
CA ALA A 203 -14.14 2.39 16.39
C ALA A 203 -15.20 3.35 15.85
N ASN A 204 -14.95 4.66 15.62
CA ASN A 204 -16.02 5.59 15.20
C ASN A 204 -15.56 7.01 14.79
N SER A 205 -14.48 7.16 14.03
CA SER A 205 -14.10 8.51 13.55
C SER A 205 -13.94 8.54 12.03
N THR A 206 -14.79 9.33 11.39
CA THR A 206 -14.63 9.88 10.03
C THR A 206 -13.48 10.90 9.94
N ILE A 207 -12.63 10.94 10.96
CA ILE A 207 -11.49 11.84 11.10
C ILE A 207 -10.26 10.95 10.95
N GLU A 208 -9.42 11.26 9.97
CA GLU A 208 -8.08 10.70 9.80
C GLU A 208 -7.39 10.57 11.17
N PRO A 209 -6.71 9.45 11.47
CA PRO A 209 -6.09 9.23 12.76
C PRO A 209 -4.97 10.25 13.00
N SER A 210 -5.32 11.42 13.54
CA SER A 210 -4.38 12.49 13.87
C SER A 210 -3.70 12.14 15.19
N GLY A 211 -2.80 11.15 15.19
CA GLY A 211 -2.01 10.82 16.36
C GLY A 211 -1.30 9.47 16.31
N TYR A 212 -0.50 9.20 17.34
CA TYR A 212 0.21 7.93 17.50
C TYR A 212 0.30 7.51 18.97
N TYR A 213 0.36 6.21 19.21
CA TYR A 213 0.60 5.68 20.54
C TYR A 213 2.07 5.81 20.93
N GLN A 214 2.30 6.22 22.17
CA GLN A 214 3.59 6.19 22.83
C GLN A 214 3.49 5.43 24.15
N LEU A 215 4.31 4.40 24.30
CA LEU A 215 4.59 3.71 25.54
C LEU A 215 5.60 4.50 26.37
N ASN A 216 5.27 4.65 27.65
CA ASN A 216 6.12 5.24 28.68
C ASN A 216 6.31 4.23 29.81
N VAL A 217 7.54 4.16 30.31
CA VAL A 217 7.90 3.34 31.48
C VAL A 217 8.23 4.27 32.65
N ARG A 218 7.65 4.02 33.82
CA ARG A 218 7.97 4.73 35.07
C ARG A 218 8.04 3.73 36.22
N GLY A 219 9.26 3.43 36.68
CA GLY A 219 9.48 2.36 37.65
C GLY A 219 8.93 1.04 37.11
N SER A 220 8.08 0.39 37.89
CA SER A 220 7.39 -0.85 37.52
C SER A 220 6.12 -0.67 36.69
N ARG A 221 5.80 0.56 36.25
CA ARG A 221 4.56 0.84 35.51
C ARG A 221 4.82 1.12 34.04
N ILE A 222 3.97 0.52 33.20
CA ILE A 222 3.86 0.82 31.78
C ILE A 222 2.58 1.62 31.55
N ALA A 223 2.66 2.68 30.76
CA ALA A 223 1.52 3.48 30.35
C ALA A 223 1.60 3.79 28.86
N THR A 224 0.51 3.58 28.11
CA THR A 224 0.38 4.13 26.77
C THR A 224 -0.35 5.45 26.80
N VAL A 225 0.07 6.36 25.93
CA VAL A 225 -0.57 7.66 25.73
C VAL A 225 -0.80 7.83 24.24
N LEU A 226 -1.96 8.35 23.88
CA LEU A 226 -2.22 8.79 22.51
C LEU A 226 -1.77 10.24 22.40
N LEU A 227 -0.77 10.49 21.57
CA LEU A 227 -0.32 11.84 21.24
C LEU A 227 -0.98 12.25 19.94
N GLN A 228 -1.75 13.32 19.96
CA GLN A 228 -2.26 13.92 18.73
C GLN A 228 -1.17 14.76 18.06
N ASP A 229 -1.06 14.66 16.73
CA ASP A 229 -0.20 15.58 15.99
C ASP A 229 -0.75 17.00 16.17
N PRO A 230 0.10 18.00 16.47
CA PRO A 230 -0.35 19.38 16.55
C PRO A 230 -0.95 19.79 15.21
N ASP A 231 -2.17 20.30 15.25
CA ASP A 231 -2.82 20.88 14.08
C ASP A 231 -1.92 21.99 13.53
N ALA A 232 -1.74 22.03 12.20
CA ALA A 232 -0.84 22.97 11.54
C ALA A 232 -1.21 24.44 11.80
N ASN A 233 -2.45 24.70 12.25
CA ASN A 233 -3.01 26.02 12.48
C ASN A 233 -3.08 26.44 13.95
N THR A 234 -2.58 25.61 14.88
CA THR A 234 -2.74 25.88 16.31
C THR A 234 -1.40 25.69 17.02
N GLU A 235 -0.89 26.76 17.66
CA GLU A 235 0.26 26.69 18.59
C GLU A 235 -0.06 25.87 19.87
N GLN A 236 -1.04 24.97 19.82
CA GLN A 236 -1.37 24.09 20.92
C GLN A 236 -0.42 22.90 20.93
N ARG A 237 0.20 22.71 22.09
CA ARG A 237 0.97 21.51 22.42
C ARG A 237 0.12 20.27 22.12
N ALA A 238 0.73 19.24 21.52
CA ALA A 238 0.12 17.94 21.27
C ALA A 238 -0.82 17.54 22.41
N ALA A 239 -2.12 17.39 22.12
CA ALA A 239 -3.08 16.96 23.12
C ALA A 239 -2.73 15.53 23.54
N LYS A 240 -2.49 15.34 24.83
CA LYS A 240 -2.12 14.05 25.41
C LYS A 240 -3.37 13.41 26.00
N ILE A 241 -3.91 12.42 25.31
CA ILE A 241 -4.96 11.57 25.88
C ILE A 241 -4.25 10.44 26.62
N THR A 242 -4.43 10.40 27.95
CA THR A 242 -3.87 9.32 28.75
C THR A 242 -4.58 8.03 28.38
N GLY A 243 -3.81 7.09 27.82
CA GLY A 243 -4.32 5.76 27.51
C GLY A 243 -4.29 4.86 28.74
N TYR A 244 -4.12 3.57 28.48
CA TYR A 244 -4.15 2.54 29.49
C TYR A 244 -2.80 2.40 30.22
N GLN A 245 -2.83 2.04 31.50
CA GLN A 245 -1.63 1.85 32.33
C GLN A 245 -1.76 0.67 33.30
N PHE A 246 -0.65 -0.03 33.54
CA PHE A 246 -0.60 -1.18 34.43
C PHE A 246 0.77 -1.34 35.08
N SER A 247 0.80 -2.10 36.19
CA SER A 247 2.03 -2.56 36.81
C SER A 247 2.53 -3.81 36.09
N VAL A 248 3.84 -3.93 35.88
CA VAL A 248 4.42 -5.17 35.35
C VAL A 248 4.42 -6.31 36.36
N TYR A 249 4.17 -6.04 37.64
CA TYR A 249 4.11 -7.07 38.67
C TYR A 249 2.76 -7.74 38.73
N GLY A 250 2.78 -9.07 38.89
CA GLY A 250 1.57 -9.89 38.95
C GLY A 250 0.95 -10.19 37.58
N ILE A 251 1.59 -9.78 36.47
CA ILE A 251 1.16 -10.09 35.11
C ILE A 251 2.09 -11.12 34.44
N ASN A 252 1.55 -11.87 33.48
CA ASN A 252 2.34 -12.76 32.65
C ASN A 252 3.28 -11.92 31.75
N PRO A 253 4.61 -12.11 31.80
CA PRO A 253 5.53 -11.34 30.99
C PRO A 253 5.50 -11.68 29.50
N TYR A 254 4.85 -12.77 29.09
CA TYR A 254 4.74 -13.17 27.69
C TYR A 254 3.51 -12.53 27.05
N MET A 255 3.71 -11.36 26.46
CA MET A 255 2.67 -10.66 25.71
C MET A 255 2.43 -11.37 24.39
N LYS A 256 1.16 -11.69 24.10
CA LYS A 256 0.73 -12.28 22.84
C LYS A 256 -0.25 -11.37 22.13
N ALA A 257 -0.02 -11.19 20.84
CA ALA A 257 -0.94 -10.61 19.90
C ALA A 257 -1.92 -11.69 19.43
N THR A 258 -3.17 -11.28 19.27
CA THR A 258 -4.18 -12.06 18.53
C THR A 258 -4.41 -11.37 17.21
N CYS A 259 -4.28 -12.11 16.11
CA CYS A 259 -4.56 -11.59 14.77
C CYS A 259 -5.80 -12.27 14.20
N GLY A 260 -6.72 -11.48 13.66
CA GLY A 260 -7.98 -11.98 13.11
C GLY A 260 -8.89 -10.88 12.64
N LYS A 261 -10.15 -11.24 12.41
CA LYS A 261 -11.19 -10.30 12.02
C LYS A 261 -11.82 -9.69 13.28
N SER A 262 -11.63 -8.39 13.47
CA SER A 262 -12.34 -7.59 14.47
C SER A 262 -13.58 -6.95 13.85
N LEU A 263 -14.64 -6.82 14.66
CA LEU A 263 -15.91 -6.21 14.23
C LEU A 263 -15.79 -4.71 13.96
N GLU A 264 -14.82 -4.03 14.57
CA GLU A 264 -14.69 -2.57 14.53
C GLU A 264 -13.69 -2.08 13.45
N VAL A 265 -12.67 -2.89 13.13
CA VAL A 265 -11.55 -2.50 12.23
C VAL A 265 -11.33 -3.43 11.04
N GLY A 266 -12.10 -4.51 10.92
CA GLY A 266 -11.81 -5.55 9.94
C GLY A 266 -10.61 -6.40 10.35
N GLN A 267 -9.77 -6.80 9.39
CA GLN A 267 -8.60 -7.63 9.69
C GLN A 267 -7.57 -6.79 10.48
N ALA A 268 -7.17 -7.25 11.66
CA ALA A 268 -6.25 -6.56 12.54
C ALA A 268 -5.48 -7.53 13.44
N CYS A 269 -4.46 -7.02 14.12
CA CYS A 269 -3.82 -7.68 15.24
C CYS A 269 -4.03 -6.85 16.51
N TRP A 270 -4.14 -7.46 17.68
CA TRP A 270 -4.28 -6.70 18.92
C TRP A 270 -3.66 -7.41 20.12
N PHE A 271 -3.28 -6.62 21.11
CA PHE A 271 -2.88 -7.07 22.45
C PHE A 271 -4.02 -6.79 23.41
N ASN A 272 -4.34 -7.73 24.28
CA ASN A 272 -5.31 -7.50 25.34
C ASN A 272 -4.67 -6.80 26.55
N LYS A 273 -5.50 -6.14 27.35
CA LYS A 273 -5.11 -5.65 28.68
C LYS A 273 -4.71 -6.86 29.56
N PRO A 274 -3.65 -6.78 30.37
CA PRO A 274 -3.24 -7.91 31.21
C PRO A 274 -4.30 -8.47 32.16
N GLU A 275 -5.20 -7.64 32.68
CA GLU A 275 -6.27 -8.04 33.62
C GLU A 275 -7.62 -8.37 32.98
N SER A 276 -7.78 -8.23 31.66
CA SER A 276 -9.07 -8.49 31.01
C SER A 276 -8.91 -8.99 29.56
N SER A 277 -10.00 -9.46 28.96
CA SER A 277 -10.01 -9.83 27.53
C SER A 277 -10.18 -8.62 26.60
N GLU A 278 -10.21 -7.40 27.14
CA GLU A 278 -10.40 -6.19 26.33
C GLU A 278 -9.12 -5.84 25.55
N PRO A 279 -9.23 -5.40 24.29
CA PRO A 279 -8.10 -4.87 23.56
C PRO A 279 -7.45 -3.66 24.26
N TRP A 280 -6.12 -3.68 24.35
CA TRP A 280 -5.27 -2.58 24.78
C TRP A 280 -4.67 -1.84 23.58
N LEU A 281 -3.99 -2.58 22.70
CA LEU A 281 -3.33 -2.04 21.51
C LEU A 281 -3.90 -2.73 20.30
N VAL A 282 -4.44 -1.97 19.36
CA VAL A 282 -4.88 -2.46 18.05
C VAL A 282 -3.84 -2.05 17.02
N LEU A 283 -3.46 -3.00 16.18
CA LEU A 283 -2.49 -2.86 15.11
C LEU A 283 -3.15 -3.15 13.76
N GLN A 284 -2.56 -2.61 12.70
CA GLN A 284 -2.79 -3.08 11.34
C GLN A 284 -2.58 -4.60 11.25
N ALA A 285 -3.21 -5.25 10.27
CA ALA A 285 -3.06 -6.69 10.01
C ALA A 285 -1.66 -7.07 9.49
N ASN A 286 -0.65 -6.91 10.34
CA ASN A 286 0.75 -7.18 10.01
C ASN A 286 1.34 -8.15 11.04
N LEU A 287 1.46 -9.42 10.66
CA LEU A 287 1.95 -10.47 11.54
C LEU A 287 3.40 -10.22 11.98
N VAL A 288 4.26 -9.71 11.08
CA VAL A 288 5.67 -9.44 11.39
C VAL A 288 5.80 -8.35 12.46
N GLY A 289 5.07 -7.24 12.29
CA GLY A 289 5.05 -6.14 13.26
C GLY A 289 4.44 -6.55 14.59
N ALA A 290 3.38 -7.37 14.56
CA ALA A 290 2.78 -7.94 15.77
C ALA A 290 3.77 -8.83 16.53
N THR A 291 4.46 -9.75 15.84
CA THR A 291 5.43 -10.67 16.44
C THR A 291 6.68 -9.96 16.97
N GLU A 292 7.20 -8.93 16.27
CA GLU A 292 8.30 -8.12 16.81
C GLU A 292 7.84 -7.34 18.05
N LEU A 293 6.61 -6.82 18.05
CA LEU A 293 6.06 -6.12 19.22
C LEU A 293 5.80 -7.06 20.40
N GLU A 294 5.35 -8.30 20.16
CA GLU A 294 5.24 -9.35 21.18
C GLU A 294 6.59 -9.59 21.86
N LYS A 295 7.65 -9.80 21.07
CA LYS A 295 9.00 -10.03 21.59
C LYS A 295 9.48 -8.80 22.37
N ALA A 296 9.37 -7.60 21.80
CA ALA A 296 9.85 -6.37 22.42
C ALA A 296 9.14 -6.09 23.75
N LEU A 297 7.80 -6.18 23.79
CA LEU A 297 7.02 -6.01 25.01
C LEU A 297 7.35 -7.05 26.06
N SER A 298 7.50 -8.32 25.65
CA SER A 298 7.83 -9.40 26.58
C SER A 298 9.20 -9.20 27.22
N VAL A 299 10.21 -8.86 26.42
CA VAL A 299 11.57 -8.58 26.91
C VAL A 299 11.57 -7.34 27.81
N LEU A 300 10.81 -6.28 27.46
CA LEU A 300 10.67 -5.10 28.31
C LEU A 300 10.08 -5.44 29.67
N ILE A 301 8.96 -6.17 29.71
CA ILE A 301 8.28 -6.53 30.95
C ILE A 301 9.20 -7.36 31.85
N LYS A 302 9.86 -8.40 31.30
CA LYS A 302 10.85 -9.19 32.05
C LYS A 302 12.01 -8.33 32.58
N THR A 303 12.51 -7.41 31.76
CA THR A 303 13.61 -6.51 32.15
C THR A 303 13.21 -5.63 33.32
N ILE A 304 12.00 -5.06 33.31
CA ILE A 304 11.50 -4.24 34.42
C ILE A 304 11.29 -5.11 35.67
N GLN A 305 10.69 -6.31 35.53
CA GLN A 305 10.47 -7.24 36.65
C GLN A 305 11.77 -7.68 37.33
N ARG A 306 12.87 -7.82 36.56
CA ARG A 306 14.19 -8.22 37.08
C ARG A 306 14.95 -7.07 37.75
N ASN A 307 14.82 -5.84 37.23
CA ASN A 307 15.65 -4.69 37.62
C ASN A 307 15.05 -3.86 38.76
N SER A 308 14.16 -4.44 39.55
CA SER A 308 13.43 -3.73 40.61
C SER A 308 13.78 -4.25 42.00
#